data_AF-I4A440-F1
#
_entry.id   AF-I4A440-F1
#
_cell.length_a   1.000
_cell.length_b   1.000
_cell.length_c   1.000
_cell.angle_alpha   90.00
_cell.angle_beta   90.00
_cell.angle_gamma   90.00
#
_symmetry.space_group_name_H-M   'P 1'
#
loop_
_entity.id
_entity.type
_entity.pdbx_description
1 polymer ?
#
loop_
_entity_poly.entity_id
_entity_poly.type
_entity_poly.pdbx_seq_one_letter_code
_entity_poly.pdbx_strand_id
1 'polypeptide(L)' 'MKVIAIITVFIVIGLIQTPKLVRKKQWPELIASSLLLFIGFILSFLQVIGADLPNPNKGIQAIIRFFIS' A
#
# COMPACT_ATOMS: atom_id res chain seq x y z
N MET A 1 -1.45 -0.11 -18.69
CA MET A 1 -1.71 1.26 -18.19
C MET A 1 -1.81 1.38 -16.66
N LYS A 2 -2.34 0.39 -15.91
CA LYS A 2 -2.48 0.47 -14.43
C LYS A 2 -1.15 0.53 -13.65
N VAL A 3 -0.11 -0.15 -14.13
CA VAL A 3 1.22 -0.19 -13.49
C VAL A 3 1.87 1.20 -13.43
N ILE A 4 1.78 1.96 -14.53
CA ILE A 4 2.36 3.31 -14.62
C ILE A 4 1.69 4.24 -13.60
N ALA A 5 0.36 4.17 -13.48
CA ALA A 5 -0.39 4.97 -12.51
C ALA A 5 0.04 4.68 -11.06
N ILE A 6 0.24 3.40 -10.71
CA ILE A 6 0.74 3.01 -9.38
C ILE A 6 2.12 3.62 -9.14
N ILE A 7 3.07 3.42 -10.08
CA ILE A 7 4.42 3.94 -9.93
C ILE A 7 4.41 5.47 -9.74
N THR A 8 3.62 6.19 -10.54
CA THR A 8 3.49 7.65 -10.41
C THR A 8 2.96 8.07 -9.05
N VAL A 9 1.92 7.40 -8.53
CA VAL A 9 1.34 7.70 -7.21
C VAL A 9 2.36 7.46 -6.10
N PHE A 10 3.07 6.32 -6.11
CA PHE A 10 4.08 6.01 -5.10
C PHE A 10 5.27 6.98 -5.13
N ILE A 11 5.69 7.43 -6.32
CA ILE A 11 6.73 8.46 -6.46
C ILE A 11 6.28 9.79 -5.86
N VAL A 12 5.06 10.24 -6.18
CA VAL A 12 4.52 11.51 -5.65
C VAL A 12 4.41 11.46 -4.13
N ILE A 13 3.91 10.35 -3.58
CA ILE A 13 3.81 10.17 -2.12
C ILE A 13 5.19 10.21 -1.47
N GLY A 14 6.18 9.51 -2.04
CA GLY A 14 7.57 9.55 -1.59
C GLY A 14 8.14 10.97 -1.59
N LEU A 15 8.00 11.69 -2.71
CA LEU A 15 8.48 13.07 -2.85
C LEU A 15 7.83 14.06 -1.87
N ILE A 16 6.59 13.81 -1.43
CA ILE A 16 5.93 14.65 -0.42
C ILE A 16 6.36 14.25 1.00
N GLN A 17 6.50 12.95 1.29
CA GLN A 17 6.86 12.46 2.62
C GLN A 17 8.34 12.66 2.95
N THR A 18 9.25 12.28 2.05
CA THR A 18 10.70 12.30 2.27
C THR A 18 11.25 13.67 2.69
N PRO A 19 10.99 14.79 2.00
CA PRO A 19 11.57 16.08 2.40
C PRO A 19 11.01 16.58 3.73
N LYS A 20 9.76 16.23 4.06
CA LYS A 20 9.11 16.65 5.30
C LYS A 20 9.79 16.01 6.52
N LEU A 21 10.20 14.75 6.41
CA LEU A 21 10.90 14.04 7.50
C LEU A 21 12.41 14.30 7.52
N VAL A 22 13.05 14.47 6.36
CA VAL A 22 14.47 14.88 6.28
C VAL A 22 14.66 16.24 6.96
N ARG A 23 13.74 17.20 6.76
CA ARG A 23 13.77 18.50 7.45
C ARG A 23 13.62 18.38 8.97
N LYS A 24 12.93 17.36 9.47
CA LYS A 24 12.79 17.10 10.91
C LYS A 24 13.93 16.26 11.52
N LYS A 25 14.94 15.85 10.73
CA LYS A 25 16.01 14.89 11.14
C LYS A 25 15.47 13.59 11.74
N GLN A 26 14.26 13.23 11.34
CA GLN A 26 13.51 12.11 11.89
C GLN A 26 13.75 10.85 11.05
N TRP A 27 14.96 10.31 11.18
CA TRP A 27 15.41 9.09 10.49
C TRP A 27 14.58 7.84 10.80
N PRO A 28 14.15 7.61 12.06
CA PRO A 28 13.29 6.47 12.36
C PRO A 28 11.93 6.56 11.67
N GLU A 29 11.33 7.76 11.65
CA GLU A 29 10.07 7.96 10.92
C GLU A 29 10.25 7.84 9.40
N LEU A 30 11.44 8.19 8.86
CA LEU A 30 11.74 7.99 7.43
C LEU A 30 11.71 6.51 7.09
N ILE A 31 12.33 5.69 7.93
CA ILE A 31 12.36 4.24 7.74
C ILE A 31 10.95 3.67 7.87
N ALA A 32 10.18 4.05 8.90
CA ALA A 32 8.81 3.58 9.07
C ALA A 32 7.90 3.96 7.88
N SER A 33 8.00 5.20 7.42
CA SER A 33 7.23 5.72 6.28
C SER A 33 7.62 5.02 4.97
N SER A 34 8.91 4.83 4.74
CA SER A 34 9.44 4.15 3.55
C SER A 34 9.06 2.67 3.54
N LEU A 35 9.11 2.00 4.70
CA LEU A 35 8.68 0.61 4.85
C LEU A 35 7.19 0.47 4.55
N LEU A 36 6.36 1.38 5.05
CA LEU A 36 4.92 1.39 4.81
C LEU A 36 4.59 1.65 3.33
N LEU A 37 5.28 2.59 2.70
CA LEU A 37 5.23 2.85 1.25
C LEU A 37 5.61 1.60 0.46
N PHE A 38 6.67 0.91 0.86
CA PHE A 38 7.15 -0.29 0.20
C PHE A 38 6.15 -1.45 0.30
N ILE A 39 5.55 -1.65 1.47
CA ILE A 39 4.48 -2.65 1.67
C ILE A 39 3.28 -2.31 0.78
N GLY A 40 2.84 -1.06 0.76
CA GLY A 40 1.74 -0.61 -0.11
C GLY A 40 2.05 -0.83 -1.60
N PHE A 41 3.29 -0.58 -2.01
CA PHE A 41 3.73 -0.79 -3.38
C PHE A 41 3.70 -2.26 -3.76
N ILE A 42 4.25 -3.15 -2.91
CA ILE A 42 4.22 -4.60 -3.12
C ILE A 42 2.79 -5.09 -3.24
N LEU A 43 1.89 -4.70 -2.33
CA LEU A 43 0.47 -5.10 -2.38
C LEU A 43 -0.21 -4.63 -3.66
N SER A 44 0.00 -3.38 -4.05
CA SER A 44 -0.56 -2.80 -5.27
C SER A 44 0.02 -3.46 -6.53
N PHE A 45 1.31 -3.79 -6.50
CA PHE A 45 1.99 -4.48 -7.58
C PHE A 45 1.46 -5.92 -7.74
N LEU A 46 1.35 -6.67 -6.64
CA LEU A 46 0.76 -8.01 -6.62
C LEU A 46 -0.69 -8.00 -7.14
N GLN A 47 -1.49 -6.98 -6.79
CA GLN A 47 -2.84 -6.83 -7.34
C GLN A 47 -2.84 -6.63 -8.86
N VAL A 48 -1.89 -5.85 -9.39
CA VAL A 48 -1.87 -5.53 -10.82
C VAL A 48 -1.29 -6.64 -11.68
N ILE A 49 -0.36 -7.45 -11.16
CA ILE A 49 0.10 -8.66 -11.85
C ILE A 49 -0.94 -9.79 -11.81
N GLY A 50 -2.10 -9.56 -11.17
CA GLY A 50 -3.17 -10.55 -11.09
C GLY A 50 -2.85 -11.72 -10.17
N ALA A 51 -1.89 -11.55 -9.24
CA ALA A 51 -1.72 -12.51 -8.17
C ALA A 51 -3.03 -12.56 -7.39
N ASP A 52 -3.59 -13.76 -7.21
CA ASP A 52 -4.74 -14.02 -6.35
C ASP A 52 -4.35 -13.73 -4.89
N LEU A 53 -4.21 -12.45 -4.56
CA LEU A 53 -4.25 -12.03 -3.17
C LEU A 53 -5.59 -12.49 -2.62
N PRO A 54 -5.61 -13.13 -1.43
CA PRO A 54 -6.87 -13.50 -0.79
C PRO A 54 -7.72 -12.24 -0.71
N ASN A 55 -8.73 -12.16 -1.56
CA ASN A 55 -9.55 -10.97 -1.66
C ASN A 55 -10.21 -10.79 -0.29
N PRO A 56 -9.93 -9.70 0.45
CA PRO A 56 -10.52 -9.49 1.76
C PRO A 56 -12.05 -9.48 1.69
N ASN A 57 -12.65 -9.20 0.53
CA ASN A 57 -14.08 -9.36 0.30
C ASN A 57 -14.56 -10.80 0.44
N LYS A 58 -13.73 -11.82 0.16
CA LYS A 58 -14.07 -13.22 0.46
C LYS A 58 -14.12 -13.46 1.97
N GLY A 59 -13.19 -12.87 2.72
CA GLY A 59 -13.21 -12.93 4.19
C GLY A 59 -14.42 -12.20 4.80
N ILE A 60 -14.71 -11.00 4.30
CA ILE A 60 -15.89 -10.22 4.69
C ILE A 60 -17.17 -10.98 4.30
N GLN A 61 -17.25 -11.59 3.10
CA GLN A 61 -18.38 -12.42 2.70
C GLN A 61 -18.55 -13.65 3.59
N ALA A 62 -17.47 -14.27 4.07
CA ALA A 62 -17.55 -15.39 5.00
C ALA A 62 -18.15 -14.95 6.35
N ILE A 63 -17.71 -13.81 6.87
CA ILE A 63 -18.24 -13.23 8.12
C ILE A 63 -19.71 -12.82 7.95
N ILE A 64 -20.05 -12.16 6.83
CA ILE A 64 -21.43 -11.76 6.52
C ILE A 64 -22.33 -12.98 6.39
N ARG A 65 -21.90 -14.03 5.68
CA ARG A 65 -22.66 -15.28 5.59
C ARG A 65 -22.84 -15.94 6.95
N PHE A 66 -21.83 -15.89 7.82
CA PHE A 66 -21.92 -16.40 9.19
C PHE A 66 -22.94 -15.62 10.04
N PHE A 67 -23.08 -14.32 9.83
CA PHE A 67 -24.00 -13.46 10.59
C PHE A 67 -25.44 -13.47 10.07
N ILE A 68 -25.63 -13.79 8.79
CA ILE A 68 -26.94 -13.82 8.10
C ILE A 68 -27.54 -15.25 8.09
N SER A 69 -26.73 -16.28 8.32
CA SER A 69 -27.17 -17.67 8.47
C SER A 69 -27.58 -18.01 9.89
#